data_AF-A8XJ01-F1
#
_entry.id   AF-A8XJ01-F1
#
_cell.length_a   1.000
_cell.length_b   1.000
_cell.length_c   1.000
_cell.angle_alpha   90.00
_cell.angle_beta   90.00
_cell.angle_gamma   90.00
#
_symmetry.space_group_name_H-M   'P 1'
#
loop_
_entity.id
_entity.type
_entity.pdbx_description
1 polymer ?
#
loop_
_entity_poly.entity_id
_entity_poly.type
_entity_poly.pdbx_seq_one_letter_code
_entity_poly.pdbx_strand_id
1 'polypeptide(L)'
;MRLLLLLPILYASLDPSECLTPGENCEMCQIVLRTVFGHFSANVPSRKKLVNQLKHECKRHFNYRRRCLMAVKDQGDFLYREMTGGDFKPIKPCFIMKECKRLQSPLPEDFFVNNADNSTYPLESTISDTTIELDTVTTVSPTTTAPNGQD
;
A
#
# COMPACT_ATOMS: atom_id res chain seq x y z
N MET A 1 -6.51 53.82 10.06
CA MET A 1 -6.57 52.79 8.99
C MET A 1 -5.23 52.06 8.86
N ARG A 2 -4.97 51.05 9.69
CA ARG A 2 -3.71 50.23 9.63
C ARG A 2 -3.96 48.74 9.94
N LEU A 3 -5.19 48.26 9.71
CA LEU A 3 -5.63 46.93 10.16
C LEU A 3 -6.00 45.99 9.00
N LEU A 4 -5.44 46.20 7.80
CA LEU A 4 -5.78 45.42 6.60
C LEU A 4 -4.60 44.65 5.98
N LEU A 5 -3.46 44.55 6.67
CA LEU A 5 -2.28 43.81 6.17
C LEU A 5 -2.06 42.43 6.82
N LEU A 6 -3.00 41.96 7.66
CA LEU A 6 -2.90 40.64 8.31
C LEU A 6 -3.69 39.53 7.58
N LEU A 7 -4.51 39.88 6.59
CA LEU A 7 -5.29 38.92 5.79
C LEU A 7 -4.49 37.96 4.89
N PRO A 8 -3.29 38.28 4.35
CA PRO A 8 -2.60 37.33 3.46
C PRO A 8 -1.88 36.21 4.21
N ILE A 9 -1.68 36.33 5.53
CA ILE A 9 -0.98 35.32 6.34
C ILE A 9 -1.91 34.14 6.67
N LEU A 10 -3.23 34.36 6.74
CA LEU A 10 -4.21 33.32 7.03
C LEU A 10 -4.53 32.41 5.84
N TYR A 11 -4.28 32.86 4.60
CA TYR A 11 -4.54 32.08 3.38
C TYR A 11 -3.38 31.13 2.98
N ALA A 12 -2.20 31.28 3.57
CA ALA A 12 -1.04 30.44 3.25
C ALA A 12 -1.05 29.06 3.96
N SER A 13 -2.03 28.80 4.82
CA SER A 13 -2.15 27.57 5.62
C SER A 13 -3.16 26.55 5.08
N LEU A 14 -3.82 26.84 3.96
CA LEU A 14 -4.73 25.91 3.29
C LEU A 14 -4.04 25.26 2.09
N ASP A 15 -2.89 24.63 2.31
CA ASP A 15 -2.52 23.52 1.44
C ASP A 15 -3.26 22.32 2.03
N PRO A 16 -4.35 21.83 1.41
CA PRO A 16 -4.94 20.58 1.85
C PRO A 16 -3.82 19.56 1.73
N SER A 17 -3.22 19.20 2.85
CA SER A 17 -2.41 18.00 2.92
C SER A 17 -3.43 16.92 2.58
N GLU A 18 -3.48 16.50 1.32
CA GLU A 18 -4.27 15.38 0.87
C GLU A 18 -3.78 14.19 1.69
N CYS A 19 -4.43 14.01 2.83
CA CYS A 19 -4.13 12.96 3.77
C CYS A 19 -4.67 11.70 3.12
N LEU A 20 -3.81 11.07 2.31
CA LEU A 20 -4.03 9.73 1.79
C LEU A 20 -4.62 8.88 2.90
N THR A 21 -5.73 8.23 2.60
CA THR A 21 -6.33 7.23 3.45
C THR A 21 -5.30 6.13 3.72
N PRO A 22 -5.45 5.35 4.80
CA PRO A 22 -4.57 4.22 5.05
C PRO A 22 -4.51 3.22 3.88
N GLY A 23 -5.59 3.10 3.10
CA GLY A 23 -5.65 2.27 1.88
C GLY A 23 -4.68 2.77 0.81
N GLU A 24 -4.81 4.05 0.47
CA GLU A 24 -4.02 4.66 -0.59
C GLU A 24 -2.52 4.72 -0.23
N ASN A 25 -2.17 4.92 1.05
CA ASN A 25 -0.75 4.84 1.47
C ASN A 25 -0.14 3.45 1.18
N CYS A 26 -0.89 2.39 1.48
CA CYS A 26 -0.44 1.02 1.24
C CYS A 26 -0.29 0.72 -0.25
N GLU A 27 -1.27 1.15 -1.06
CA GLU A 27 -1.24 1.03 -2.51
C GLU A 27 -0.04 1.79 -3.10
N MET A 28 0.13 3.06 -2.76
CA MET A 28 1.23 3.89 -3.25
C MET A 28 2.60 3.34 -2.84
N CYS A 29 2.73 2.79 -1.63
CA CYS A 29 3.94 2.10 -1.23
C CYS A 29 4.25 0.91 -2.14
N GLN A 30 3.26 0.04 -2.36
CA GLN A 30 3.43 -1.14 -3.20
C GLN A 30 3.75 -0.78 -4.65
N ILE A 31 3.10 0.25 -5.20
CA ILE A 31 3.36 0.79 -6.54
C ILE A 31 4.82 1.23 -6.64
N VAL A 32 5.27 2.13 -5.77
CA VAL A 32 6.66 2.65 -5.82
C VAL A 32 7.68 1.51 -5.77
N LEU A 33 7.51 0.57 -4.84
CA LEU A 33 8.46 -0.53 -4.69
C LEU A 33 8.44 -1.47 -5.90
N ARG A 34 7.26 -1.80 -6.43
CA ARG A 34 7.11 -2.65 -7.62
C ARG A 34 7.70 -1.98 -8.85
N THR A 35 7.42 -0.70 -9.08
CA THR A 35 7.95 0.07 -10.21
C THR A 35 9.48 0.12 -10.18
N VAL A 36 10.09 0.37 -9.02
CA VAL A 36 11.55 0.41 -8.90
C VAL A 36 12.17 -0.98 -9.06
N PHE A 37 11.53 -2.02 -8.55
CA PHE A 37 12.00 -3.40 -8.75
C PHE A 37 11.94 -3.80 -10.23
N GLY A 38 10.85 -3.46 -10.92
CA GLY A 38 10.68 -3.65 -12.36
C GLY A 38 11.68 -2.84 -13.19
N HIS A 39 11.99 -1.60 -12.79
CA HIS A 39 13.03 -0.78 -13.42
C HIS A 39 14.40 -1.46 -13.40
N PHE A 40 14.69 -2.25 -12.36
CA PHE A 40 15.92 -3.05 -12.27
C PHE A 40 15.80 -4.45 -12.88
N SER A 41 14.69 -4.77 -13.56
CA SER A 41 14.42 -6.11 -14.09
C SER A 41 14.61 -7.21 -13.03
N ALA A 42 14.10 -6.95 -11.82
CA ALA A 42 14.24 -7.83 -10.65
C ALA A 42 15.68 -8.08 -10.16
N ASN A 43 16.68 -7.32 -10.65
CA ASN A 43 18.08 -7.46 -10.26
C ASN A 43 18.66 -6.12 -9.78
N VAL A 44 18.59 -5.88 -8.48
CA VAL A 44 19.03 -4.61 -7.88
C VAL A 44 20.56 -4.52 -7.84
N PRO A 45 21.18 -3.54 -8.54
CA PRO A 45 22.63 -3.53 -8.75
C PRO A 45 23.44 -3.08 -7.52
N SER A 46 22.89 -2.16 -6.71
CA SER A 46 23.51 -1.73 -5.45
C SER A 46 22.53 -0.94 -4.60
N ARG A 47 22.79 -0.89 -3.29
CA ARG A 47 22.01 -0.09 -2.33
C ARG A 47 21.89 1.37 -2.74
N LYS A 48 23.00 1.98 -3.18
CA LYS A 48 23.02 3.41 -3.57
C LYS A 48 22.13 3.66 -4.79
N LYS A 49 22.20 2.79 -5.81
CA LYS A 49 21.35 2.88 -7.00
C LYS A 49 19.88 2.68 -6.64
N LEU A 50 19.57 1.71 -5.77
CA LEU A 50 18.20 1.47 -5.29
C LEU A 50 17.63 2.72 -4.60
N VAL A 51 18.31 3.24 -3.58
CA VAL A 51 17.83 4.40 -2.82
C VAL A 51 17.65 5.63 -3.72
N ASN A 52 18.55 5.83 -4.68
CA ASN A 52 18.42 6.93 -5.64
C ASN A 52 17.19 6.75 -6.54
N GLN A 53 16.94 5.54 -7.05
CA GLN A 53 15.79 5.25 -7.89
C GLN A 53 14.48 5.37 -7.11
N LEU A 54 14.44 4.88 -5.86
CA LEU A 54 13.30 5.07 -4.95
C LEU A 54 13.03 6.55 -4.69
N LYS A 55 14.06 7.35 -4.43
CA LYS A 55 13.90 8.81 -4.27
C LYS A 55 13.39 9.49 -5.53
N HIS A 56 13.82 9.02 -6.71
CA HIS A 56 13.32 9.52 -7.98
C HIS A 56 11.83 9.19 -8.13
N GLU A 57 11.45 7.93 -7.92
CA GLU A 57 10.06 7.48 -8.04
C GLU A 57 9.15 8.17 -7.01
N CYS A 58 9.56 8.29 -5.74
CA CYS A 58 8.82 9.03 -4.72
C CYS A 58 8.49 10.48 -5.12
N LYS A 59 9.35 11.15 -5.91
CA LYS A 59 9.11 12.55 -6.33
C LYS A 59 8.01 12.69 -7.37
N ARG A 60 7.66 11.61 -8.07
CA ARG A 60 6.61 11.57 -9.10
C ARG A 60 5.20 11.49 -8.50
N HIS A 61 5.11 11.06 -7.24
CA HIS A 61 3.86 10.88 -6.51
C HIS A 61 3.62 12.03 -5.54
N PHE A 62 3.12 13.19 -6.01
CA PHE A 62 3.03 14.42 -5.21
C PHE A 62 2.38 14.22 -3.83
N ASN A 63 1.26 13.50 -3.79
CA ASN A 63 0.49 13.25 -2.57
C ASN A 63 1.21 12.33 -1.58
N TYR A 64 2.05 11.41 -2.08
CA TYR A 64 2.79 10.44 -1.27
C TYR A 64 4.27 10.83 -1.05
N ARG A 65 4.75 11.87 -1.75
CA ARG A 65 6.17 12.21 -1.88
C ARG A 65 6.89 12.37 -0.56
N ARG A 66 6.35 13.19 0.35
CA ARG A 66 7.01 13.50 1.62
C ARG A 66 7.16 12.25 2.49
N ARG A 67 6.08 11.47 2.61
CA ARG A 67 6.03 10.22 3.38
C ARG A 67 6.96 9.16 2.78
N CYS A 68 6.87 8.95 1.46
CA CYS A 68 7.74 8.04 0.71
C CYS A 68 9.23 8.35 0.90
N LEU A 69 9.62 9.62 0.79
CA LEU A 69 11.02 10.03 0.96
C LEU A 69 11.54 9.81 2.38
N MET A 70 10.69 9.96 3.40
CA MET A 70 11.04 9.64 4.79
C MET A 70 11.22 8.13 4.98
N ALA A 71 10.26 7.32 4.52
CA ALA A 71 10.32 5.87 4.61
C ALA A 71 11.59 5.30 3.93
N VAL A 72 11.89 5.74 2.70
CA VAL A 72 13.07 5.30 1.94
C VAL A 72 14.38 5.73 2.61
N LYS A 73 14.42 6.90 3.24
CA LYS A 73 15.62 7.39 3.94
C LYS A 73 15.94 6.51 5.14
N ASP A 74 14.94 6.15 5.92
CA ASP A 74 15.13 5.43 7.19
C ASP A 74 15.28 3.91 6.96
N GLN A 75 14.67 3.38 5.90
CA GLN A 75 14.55 1.94 5.67
C GLN A 75 15.32 1.45 4.43
N GLY A 76 16.21 2.26 3.85
CA GLY A 76 16.91 1.94 2.61
C GLY A 76 17.76 0.65 2.67
N ASP A 77 18.38 0.34 3.81
CA ASP A 77 19.11 -0.93 4.03
C ASP A 77 18.19 -2.14 4.02
N PHE A 78 17.06 -2.02 4.72
CA PHE A 78 16.06 -3.07 4.80
C PHE A 78 15.46 -3.36 3.42
N LEU A 79 15.07 -2.31 2.68
CA LEU A 79 14.55 -2.44 1.32
C LEU A 79 15.53 -3.11 0.36
N TYR A 80 16.83 -2.78 0.48
CA TYR A 80 17.85 -3.42 -0.34
C TYR A 80 17.90 -4.93 -0.10
N ARG A 81 17.97 -5.36 1.17
CA ARG A 81 18.00 -6.79 1.51
C ARG A 81 16.79 -7.54 0.99
N GLU A 82 15.59 -6.99 1.17
CA GLU A 82 14.34 -7.62 0.72
C GLU A 82 14.28 -7.72 -0.81
N MET A 83 14.69 -6.69 -1.55
CA MET A 83 14.68 -6.72 -3.02
C MET A 83 15.77 -7.62 -3.62
N THR A 84 16.85 -7.90 -2.88
CA THR A 84 17.88 -8.84 -3.31
C THR A 84 17.63 -10.28 -2.86
N GLY A 85 16.58 -10.52 -2.06
CA GLY A 85 16.29 -11.83 -1.46
C GLY A 85 15.73 -12.89 -2.40
N GLY A 86 15.33 -12.52 -3.62
CA GLY A 86 14.85 -13.43 -4.67
C GLY A 86 13.33 -13.63 -4.70
N ASP A 87 12.64 -13.57 -3.56
CA ASP A 87 11.17 -13.74 -3.44
C ASP A 87 10.45 -12.42 -3.15
N PHE A 88 10.89 -11.34 -3.80
CA PHE A 88 10.45 -9.99 -3.47
C PHE A 88 8.93 -9.80 -3.65
N LYS A 89 8.24 -9.49 -2.55
CA LYS A 89 6.82 -9.12 -2.52
C LYS A 89 6.64 -7.74 -1.89
N PRO A 90 6.24 -6.69 -2.64
CA PRO A 90 6.14 -5.31 -2.14
C PRO A 90 5.32 -5.13 -0.86
N ILE A 91 4.29 -5.97 -0.67
CA ILE A 91 3.41 -5.91 0.52
C ILE A 91 4.17 -6.09 1.84
N LYS A 92 5.19 -6.97 1.87
CA LYS A 92 5.92 -7.27 3.11
C LYS A 92 6.75 -6.08 3.60
N PRO A 93 7.59 -5.44 2.76
CA PRO A 93 8.23 -4.20 3.13
C PRO A 93 7.24 -3.07 3.46
N CYS A 94 6.16 -2.92 2.70
CA CYS A 94 5.16 -1.88 2.98
C CYS A 94 4.46 -2.07 4.34
N PHE A 95 4.22 -3.31 4.76
CA PHE A 95 3.74 -3.63 6.10
C PHE A 95 4.77 -3.26 7.18
N ILE A 96 6.04 -3.62 6.99
CA ILE A 96 7.12 -3.33 7.96
C ILE A 96 7.36 -1.81 8.08
N MET A 97 7.26 -1.08 6.97
CA MET A 97 7.34 0.39 6.94
C MET A 97 6.08 1.08 7.46
N LYS A 98 5.07 0.30 7.92
CA LYS A 98 3.78 0.79 8.44
C LYS A 98 2.97 1.61 7.43
N GLU A 99 3.20 1.38 6.15
CA GLU A 99 2.37 1.94 5.07
C GLU A 99 1.13 1.07 4.84
N CYS A 100 1.24 -0.24 5.12
CA CYS A 100 0.10 -1.18 5.09
C CYS A 100 -0.35 -1.63 6.49
N LYS A 101 -1.66 -1.82 6.66
CA LYS A 101 -2.31 -2.46 7.82
C LYS A 101 -2.57 -3.95 7.56
N ARG A 102 -2.83 -4.72 8.62
CA ARG A 102 -3.04 -6.19 8.56
C ARG A 102 -4.18 -6.67 7.64
N LEU A 103 -5.14 -5.81 7.31
CA LEU A 103 -6.34 -6.16 6.52
C LEU A 103 -6.24 -5.71 5.05
N GLN A 104 -5.10 -5.19 4.60
CA GLN A 104 -4.94 -4.70 3.24
C GLN A 104 -4.35 -5.76 2.33
N SER A 105 -5.05 -6.02 1.23
CA SER A 105 -4.68 -7.03 0.25
C SER A 105 -3.42 -6.60 -0.55
N PRO A 106 -2.57 -7.56 -0.96
CA PRO A 106 -1.52 -7.30 -1.94
C PRO A 106 -2.11 -6.75 -3.23
N LEU A 107 -1.40 -5.83 -3.89
CA LEU A 107 -1.77 -5.42 -5.24
C LEU A 107 -1.67 -6.62 -6.18
N PRO A 108 -2.66 -6.86 -7.05
CA PRO A 108 -2.60 -7.96 -8.01
C PRO A 108 -1.45 -7.74 -9.01
N GLU A 109 -0.94 -8.82 -9.58
CA GLU A 109 0.30 -8.83 -10.39
C GLU A 109 0.14 -8.12 -11.74
N ASP A 110 -1.10 -7.89 -12.17
CA ASP A 110 -1.55 -7.33 -13.45
C ASP A 110 -1.79 -5.81 -13.44
N PHE A 111 -1.66 -5.14 -12.29
CA PHE A 111 -2.05 -3.73 -12.10
C PHE A 111 -1.29 -2.71 -12.98
N PHE A 112 -0.25 -3.13 -13.71
CA PHE A 112 0.50 -2.28 -14.65
C PHE A 112 0.92 -3.02 -15.93
N VAL A 113 -0.01 -3.66 -16.64
CA VAL A 113 0.29 -4.13 -18.01
C VAL A 113 0.12 -3.02 -19.05
N ASN A 114 -0.69 -1.99 -18.80
CA ASN A 114 -0.95 -0.93 -19.80
C ASN A 114 -0.86 0.47 -19.18
N ASN A 115 0.33 1.07 -19.20
CA ASN A 115 0.48 2.53 -19.04
C ASN A 115 1.54 3.09 -20.01
N ALA A 116 1.50 2.56 -21.23
CA ALA A 116 1.72 3.35 -22.42
C ALA A 116 0.35 3.43 -23.10
N ASP A 117 -0.19 4.64 -23.21
CA ASP A 117 -1.38 4.99 -24.00
C ASP A 117 -2.75 4.61 -23.40
N ASN A 118 -3.30 5.48 -22.55
CA ASN A 118 -4.47 6.33 -22.91
C ASN A 118 -5.18 6.82 -21.64
N SER A 119 -5.27 8.15 -21.51
CA SER A 119 -6.13 8.83 -20.55
C SER A 119 -7.59 8.62 -20.95
N THR A 120 -8.41 7.99 -20.10
CA THR A 120 -9.86 8.23 -19.95
C THR A 120 -10.36 7.38 -18.77
N TYR A 121 -10.77 8.02 -17.67
CA TYR A 121 -11.55 7.38 -16.62
C TYR A 121 -12.93 6.99 -17.19
N PRO A 122 -13.49 5.85 -16.77
CA PRO A 122 -14.83 5.95 -16.20
C PRO A 122 -14.90 5.33 -14.79
N LEU A 123 -15.45 6.13 -13.89
CA LEU A 123 -16.05 5.71 -12.64
C LEU A 123 -17.29 4.88 -12.96
N GLU A 124 -17.33 3.61 -12.57
CA GLU A 124 -18.60 2.88 -12.46
C GLU A 124 -18.57 1.97 -11.22
N SER A 125 -19.17 2.49 -10.14
CA SER A 125 -19.49 1.76 -8.94
C SER A 125 -20.61 0.75 -9.24
N THR A 126 -20.26 -0.53 -9.35
CA THR A 126 -21.27 -1.60 -9.32
C THR A 126 -21.40 -2.10 -7.88
N ILE A 127 -22.39 -1.57 -7.17
CA ILE A 127 -22.93 -2.16 -5.95
C ILE A 127 -23.62 -3.45 -6.39
N SER A 128 -23.08 -4.61 -6.02
CA SER A 128 -23.80 -5.88 -6.11
C SER A 128 -24.38 -6.18 -4.72
N ASP A 129 -25.62 -5.77 -4.53
CA ASP A 129 -26.50 -6.30 -3.48
C ASP A 129 -26.51 -7.83 -3.58
N THR A 130 -26.00 -8.51 -2.56
CA THR A 130 -26.27 -9.93 -2.35
C THR A 130 -27.20 -10.05 -1.17
N THR A 131 -28.50 -10.15 -1.46
CA THR A 131 -29.53 -10.66 -0.57
C THR A 131 -29.09 -12.02 -0.02
N ILE A 132 -28.86 -12.09 1.28
CA ILE A 132 -28.65 -13.36 2.00
C ILE A 132 -30.03 -13.97 2.21
N GLU A 133 -30.36 -15.00 1.43
CA GLU A 133 -31.46 -15.91 1.76
C GLU A 133 -31.06 -16.75 2.98
N LEU A 134 -31.92 -16.67 3.99
CA LEU A 134 -31.86 -17.34 5.27
C LEU A 134 -32.42 -18.76 5.09
N ASP A 135 -31.58 -19.79 5.13
CA ASP A 135 -32.04 -21.17 5.31
C ASP A 135 -31.32 -21.88 6.47
N THR A 136 -32.10 -22.01 7.54
CA THR A 136 -32.24 -23.16 8.46
C THR A 136 -31.00 -23.78 9.12
N VAL A 137 -30.97 -23.54 10.43
CA VAL A 137 -30.41 -24.33 11.55
C VAL A 137 -30.25 -25.83 11.28
N THR A 138 -29.06 -26.37 11.58
CA THR A 138 -28.92 -27.74 12.12
C THR A 138 -27.87 -27.74 13.24
N THR A 139 -28.36 -27.87 14.46
CA THR A 139 -27.58 -28.08 15.68
C THR A 139 -26.98 -29.48 15.69
N VAL A 140 -25.65 -29.60 15.76
CA VAL A 140 -24.97 -30.85 16.12
C VAL A 140 -24.31 -30.68 17.49
N SER A 141 -24.90 -31.33 18.49
CA SER A 141 -24.34 -31.48 19.84
C SER A 141 -23.09 -32.36 19.83
N PRO A 142 -22.07 -32.08 20.68
CA PRO A 142 -20.98 -33.02 20.90
C PRO A 142 -21.37 -34.11 21.91
N THR A 143 -21.32 -35.37 21.49
CA THR A 143 -21.45 -36.55 22.35
C THR A 143 -20.09 -36.90 22.96
N THR A 144 -19.97 -36.77 24.28
CA THR A 144 -18.85 -37.27 25.09
C THR A 144 -18.92 -38.79 25.19
N THR A 145 -17.87 -39.51 24.79
CA THR A 145 -17.73 -40.95 25.06
C THR A 145 -16.40 -41.21 25.76
N ALA A 146 -16.48 -41.74 26.99
CA ALA A 146 -15.34 -42.21 27.78
C ALA A 146 -14.95 -43.65 27.35
N PRO A 147 -13.67 -44.05 27.38
CA PRO A 147 -13.27 -45.45 27.28
C PRO A 147 -13.00 -46.02 28.68
N ASN A 148 -13.55 -47.20 28.95
CA ASN A 148 -13.19 -48.03 30.10
C ASN A 148 -12.95 -49.47 29.61
N GLY A 149 -11.82 -50.06 29.99
CA GLY A 149 -11.66 -51.51 30.19
C GLY A 149 -10.74 -52.29 29.23
N GLN A 150 -9.58 -52.70 29.77
CA GLN A 150 -8.82 -53.98 29.65
C GLN A 150 -7.32 -53.63 29.78
N ASP A 151 -6.54 -54.13 30.76
CA ASP A 151 -6.52 -55.43 31.47
C ASP A 151 -6.77 -55.36 33.00
#